data_AF-A0A9P5V3Q3-F1
#
_entry.id   AF-A0A9P5V3Q3-F1
#
_cell.length_a   1.000
_cell.length_b   1.000
_cell.length_c   1.000
_cell.angle_alpha   90.00
_cell.angle_beta   90.00
_cell.angle_gamma   90.00
#
_symmetry.space_group_name_H-M   'P 1'
#
loop_
_entity.id
_entity.type
_entity.pdbx_description
1 polymer ?
#
loop_
_entity_poly.entity_id
_entity_poly.type
_entity_poly.pdbx_seq_one_letter_code
_entity_poly.pdbx_strand_id
1 'polypeptide(L)'
;MIERLQDLQLLDRNCFALMLVRRIRAEWLEFYATFFNAEKAAQNLTASINNNYNCFKTAATNHTTTKPVIAWTSYDAPSPYNNNTASWLLSSAPYKRILSTDAGATFFNGTNPSSFANPTDFAAAVATVNILIDESVTGSTFDAFLQNYNLSSISSLKFIKNKAVFREDGLVNPQNGRDWFGGAVAMDDAVLQDLIRAVHPELFRIDQYNWIRNIAKNESMQLLTSANCTAADATTPVPNRALNCSSLQAGGGGSGSGNAAASSHVASAALTTALGLFTTLAVLV
;
A
#
# COMPACT_ATOMS: atom_id res chain seq x y z
N MET A 1 -14.54 -39.95 8.44
CA MET A 1 -14.07 -38.58 8.80
C MET A 1 -13.91 -37.67 7.58
N ILE A 2 -14.23 -38.14 6.36
CA ILE A 2 -14.28 -37.33 5.13
C ILE A 2 -15.74 -36.93 4.77
N GLU A 3 -16.74 -37.59 5.36
CA GLU A 3 -18.17 -37.31 5.09
C GLU A 3 -18.83 -36.26 6.00
N ARG A 4 -18.09 -35.58 6.90
CA ARG A 4 -18.64 -34.50 7.76
C ARG A 4 -18.14 -33.10 7.42
N LEU A 5 -17.52 -32.92 6.26
CA LEU A 5 -17.08 -31.61 5.78
C LEU A 5 -17.91 -31.09 4.59
N GLN A 6 -18.88 -31.86 4.11
CA GLN A 6 -19.81 -31.44 3.04
C GLN A 6 -21.05 -30.69 3.58
N ASP A 7 -21.34 -30.77 4.89
CA ASP A 7 -22.48 -30.08 5.52
C ASP A 7 -22.16 -28.66 6.03
N LEU A 8 -20.90 -28.24 5.93
CA LEU A 8 -20.54 -26.84 6.20
C LEU A 8 -20.53 -26.10 4.86
N GLN A 9 -21.63 -25.41 4.58
CA GLN A 9 -21.75 -24.36 3.55
C GLN A 9 -20.81 -23.15 3.79
N LEU A 10 -19.59 -23.40 4.28
CA LEU A 10 -18.55 -22.41 4.55
C LEU A 10 -17.60 -22.20 3.36
N LEU A 11 -17.75 -22.96 2.27
CA LEU A 11 -16.92 -22.81 1.07
C LEU A 11 -17.46 -21.79 0.06
N ASP A 12 -18.53 -21.07 0.37
CA ASP A 12 -19.16 -20.14 -0.59
C ASP A 12 -19.34 -18.70 -0.06
N ARG A 13 -18.71 -18.34 1.09
CA ARG A 13 -18.80 -16.96 1.60
C ARG A 13 -17.49 -16.45 2.22
N ASN A 14 -16.85 -15.58 1.44
CA ASN A 14 -16.08 -14.40 1.84
C ASN A 14 -14.79 -14.60 2.65
N CYS A 15 -13.67 -14.23 2.01
CA CYS A 15 -12.27 -14.17 2.43
C CYS A 15 -11.91 -13.41 3.73
N PHE A 16 -12.81 -13.17 4.69
CA PHE A 16 -12.67 -12.05 5.62
C PHE A 16 -12.60 -12.37 7.12
N ALA A 17 -12.71 -13.61 7.55
CA ALA A 17 -12.87 -13.90 8.98
C ALA A 17 -11.61 -14.48 9.65
N LEU A 18 -11.18 -13.79 10.71
CA LEU A 18 -10.22 -14.15 11.79
C LEU A 18 -8.76 -13.68 11.67
N MET A 19 -8.45 -12.48 12.22
CA MET A 19 -7.07 -12.03 12.51
C MET A 19 -6.99 -11.11 13.75
N LEU A 20 -6.21 -11.46 14.77
CA LEU A 20 -5.74 -10.53 15.82
C LEU A 20 -4.41 -10.98 16.49
N VAL A 21 -3.42 -10.05 16.48
CA VAL A 21 -2.18 -9.89 17.31
C VAL A 21 -0.79 -10.21 16.69
N ARG A 22 -0.09 -9.13 16.29
CA ARG A 22 1.38 -8.84 16.28
C ARG A 22 2.43 -9.73 15.59
N ARG A 23 2.22 -11.02 15.36
CA ARG A 23 3.04 -11.86 14.45
C ARG A 23 2.22 -12.88 13.67
N ILE A 24 0.97 -13.06 14.08
CA ILE A 24 0.18 -14.19 13.65
C ILE A 24 -0.25 -14.05 12.17
N ARG A 25 -0.08 -12.90 11.51
CA ARG A 25 -0.69 -12.65 10.19
C ARG A 25 -0.04 -13.41 9.02
N ALA A 26 1.29 -13.45 8.99
CA ALA A 26 2.03 -14.32 8.06
C ALA A 26 2.15 -15.76 8.62
N GLU A 27 2.21 -15.94 9.94
CA GLU A 27 2.28 -17.28 10.55
C GLU A 27 0.97 -18.08 10.36
N TRP A 28 -0.19 -17.41 10.27
CA TRP A 28 -1.45 -18.02 9.87
C TRP A 28 -1.33 -18.66 8.48
N LEU A 29 -0.56 -18.06 7.56
CA LEU A 29 -0.33 -18.65 6.24
C LEU A 29 0.35 -20.01 6.37
N GLU A 30 1.38 -20.12 7.22
CA GLU A 30 2.08 -21.39 7.46
C GLU A 30 1.16 -22.41 8.15
N PHE A 31 0.36 -21.97 9.13
CA PHE A 31 -0.63 -22.82 9.79
C PHE A 31 -1.65 -23.38 8.80
N TYR A 32 -2.29 -22.53 8.00
CA TYR A 32 -3.30 -22.96 7.04
C TYR A 32 -2.70 -23.83 5.93
N ALA A 33 -1.45 -23.56 5.52
CA ALA A 33 -0.78 -24.33 4.48
C ALA A 33 -0.64 -25.82 4.82
N THR A 34 -0.59 -26.19 6.10
CA THR A 34 -0.54 -27.60 6.53
C THR A 34 -1.79 -28.40 6.14
N PHE A 35 -2.94 -27.75 5.99
CA PHE A 35 -4.19 -28.41 5.57
C PHE A 35 -4.28 -28.61 4.05
N PHE A 36 -3.41 -27.94 3.29
CA PHE A 36 -3.43 -27.93 1.83
C PHE A 36 -2.14 -28.50 1.21
N ASN A 37 -1.24 -29.08 2.01
CA ASN A 37 0.10 -29.53 1.58
C ASN A 37 0.89 -28.42 0.85
N ALA A 38 0.74 -27.18 1.31
CA ALA A 38 1.31 -25.98 0.70
C ALA A 38 2.43 -25.35 1.54
N GLU A 39 2.99 -26.09 2.50
CA GLU A 39 3.95 -25.58 3.50
C GLU A 39 5.17 -24.97 2.83
N LYS A 40 5.68 -25.60 1.77
CA LYS A 40 6.84 -25.08 1.04
C LYS A 40 6.53 -23.73 0.38
N ALA A 41 5.34 -23.56 -0.17
CA ALA A 41 4.91 -22.31 -0.78
C ALA A 41 4.74 -21.22 0.30
N ALA A 42 4.10 -21.56 1.42
CA ALA A 42 3.94 -20.64 2.55
C ALA A 42 5.29 -20.19 3.13
N GLN A 43 6.21 -21.12 3.40
CA GLN A 43 7.55 -20.82 3.89
C GLN A 43 8.34 -19.91 2.94
N ASN A 44 8.23 -20.13 1.63
CA ASN A 44 8.89 -19.27 0.65
C ASN A 44 8.28 -17.85 0.66
N LEU A 45 6.96 -17.73 0.78
CA LEU A 45 6.27 -16.44 0.84
C LEU A 45 6.56 -15.69 2.14
N THR A 46 6.47 -16.35 3.31
CA THR A 46 6.78 -15.72 4.60
C THR A 46 8.25 -15.31 4.70
N ALA A 47 9.17 -16.11 4.15
CA ALA A 47 10.58 -15.72 4.03
C ALA A 47 10.75 -14.48 3.15
N SER A 48 10.07 -14.41 2.00
CA SER A 48 10.10 -13.23 1.12
C SER A 48 9.57 -11.99 1.82
N ILE A 49 8.43 -12.09 2.52
CA ILE A 49 7.83 -10.98 3.27
C ILE A 49 8.81 -10.46 4.32
N ASN A 50 9.37 -11.35 5.14
CA ASN A 50 10.35 -10.99 6.16
C ASN A 50 11.61 -10.33 5.58
N ASN A 51 12.12 -10.85 4.46
CA ASN A 51 13.30 -10.30 3.80
C ASN A 51 13.04 -8.90 3.25
N ASN A 52 11.92 -8.72 2.54
CA ASN A 52 11.52 -7.43 2.00
C ASN A 52 11.27 -6.41 3.12
N TYR A 53 10.49 -6.78 4.15
CA TYR A 53 10.18 -5.89 5.27
C TYR A 53 11.44 -5.34 5.93
N ASN A 54 12.38 -6.21 6.30
CA ASN A 54 13.60 -5.80 6.99
C ASN A 54 14.48 -4.93 6.09
N CYS A 55 14.59 -5.27 4.81
CA CYS A 55 15.33 -4.47 3.84
C CYS A 55 14.72 -3.07 3.66
N PHE A 56 13.41 -3.00 3.43
CA PHE A 56 12.67 -1.75 3.25
C PHE A 56 12.77 -0.84 4.46
N LYS A 57 12.57 -1.42 5.65
CA LYS A 57 12.76 -0.75 6.93
C LYS A 57 14.15 -0.13 7.03
N THR A 58 15.21 -0.91 6.83
CA THR A 58 16.58 -0.41 6.93
C THR A 58 16.84 0.75 5.96
N ALA A 59 16.40 0.62 4.71
CA ALA A 59 16.55 1.68 3.73
C ALA A 59 15.81 2.97 4.15
N ALA A 60 14.54 2.86 4.53
CA ALA A 60 13.72 4.01 4.89
C ALA A 60 14.17 4.68 6.20
N THR A 61 14.54 3.92 7.22
CA THR A 61 14.99 4.49 8.51
C THR A 61 16.32 5.21 8.39
N ASN A 62 17.17 4.81 7.44
CA ASN A 62 18.49 5.38 7.21
C ASN A 62 18.50 6.44 6.09
N HIS A 63 17.37 6.67 5.42
CA HIS A 63 17.31 7.56 4.26
C HIS A 63 17.62 9.02 4.61
N THR A 64 17.05 9.52 5.72
CA THR A 64 17.23 10.90 6.17
C THR A 64 17.21 11.00 7.68
N THR A 65 17.96 11.96 8.22
CA THR A 65 17.93 12.32 9.64
C THR A 65 16.70 13.15 10.00
N THR A 66 16.12 13.88 9.03
CA THR A 66 14.91 14.69 9.24
C THR A 66 13.68 13.91 8.82
N LYS A 67 13.02 13.28 9.80
CA LYS A 67 11.87 12.41 9.56
C LYS A 67 10.57 13.21 9.55
N PRO A 68 9.74 13.12 8.49
CA PRO A 68 8.43 13.77 8.48
C PRO A 68 7.52 13.17 9.56
N VAL A 69 6.61 13.98 10.10
CA VAL A 69 5.64 13.55 11.11
C VAL A 69 4.41 12.99 10.44
N ILE A 70 4.03 11.75 10.77
CA ILE A 70 2.84 11.08 10.24
C ILE A 70 1.81 10.83 11.35
N ALA A 71 0.54 11.16 11.08
CA ALA A 71 -0.58 10.92 11.99
C ALA A 71 -1.65 10.08 11.33
N TRP A 72 -2.37 9.32 12.15
CA TRP A 72 -3.51 8.50 11.75
C TRP A 72 -4.74 9.03 12.48
N THR A 73 -5.80 9.32 11.74
CA THR A 73 -7.00 9.97 12.27
C THR A 73 -8.27 9.31 11.78
N SER A 74 -9.35 9.44 12.55
CA SER A 74 -10.69 9.18 12.08
C SER A 74 -11.63 10.28 12.56
N TYR A 75 -12.67 10.51 11.77
CA TYR A 75 -13.81 11.35 12.10
C TYR A 75 -15.00 10.46 12.42
N ASP A 76 -15.56 10.63 13.61
CA ASP A 76 -16.84 10.03 13.98
C ASP A 76 -17.95 11.05 13.75
N ALA A 77 -18.78 10.80 12.75
CA ALA A 77 -19.94 11.64 12.45
C ALA A 77 -20.97 11.61 13.59
N PRO A 78 -21.79 12.66 13.76
CA PRO A 78 -22.94 12.63 14.66
C PRO A 78 -23.84 11.42 14.38
N SER A 79 -24.11 10.64 15.41
CA SER A 79 -24.97 9.47 15.35
C SER A 79 -25.70 9.23 16.68
N PRO A 80 -26.75 8.40 16.69
CA PRO A 80 -27.40 7.98 17.93
C PRO A 80 -26.44 7.27 18.92
N TYR A 81 -25.30 6.75 18.45
CA TYR A 81 -24.33 6.00 19.26
C TYR A 81 -23.27 6.90 19.94
N ASN A 82 -23.18 8.18 19.57
CA ASN A 82 -22.26 9.16 20.16
C ASN A 82 -22.97 10.47 20.56
N ASN A 83 -24.19 10.34 21.10
CA ASN A 83 -25.02 11.47 21.57
C ASN A 83 -25.29 12.52 20.49
N ASN A 84 -25.30 12.14 19.21
CA ASN A 84 -25.37 13.03 18.06
C ASN A 84 -24.28 14.12 18.07
N THR A 85 -23.09 13.79 18.57
CA THR A 85 -21.94 14.69 18.58
C THR A 85 -20.84 14.15 17.68
N ALA A 86 -20.18 15.05 16.95
CA ALA A 86 -19.03 14.68 16.15
C ALA A 86 -17.77 14.62 17.02
N SER A 87 -16.81 13.77 16.66
CA SER A 87 -15.48 13.77 17.27
C SER A 87 -14.39 13.53 16.22
N TRP A 88 -13.22 14.07 16.50
CA TRP A 88 -12.01 13.86 15.71
C TRP A 88 -11.01 13.10 16.56
N LEU A 89 -10.55 11.96 16.06
CA LEU A 89 -9.74 11.03 16.81
C LEU A 89 -8.33 10.97 16.23
N LEU A 90 -7.35 10.80 17.10
CA LEU A 90 -5.98 10.47 16.74
C LEU A 90 -5.65 9.07 17.25
N SER A 91 -5.32 8.17 16.33
CA SER A 91 -5.03 6.80 16.68
C SER A 91 -3.63 6.68 17.30
N SER A 92 -3.55 6.02 18.46
CA SER A 92 -2.30 5.66 19.13
C SER A 92 -1.94 4.18 19.01
N ALA A 93 -2.64 3.45 18.13
CA ALA A 93 -2.52 2.00 17.97
C ALA A 93 -1.05 1.57 17.74
N PRO A 94 -0.52 0.59 18.51
CA PRO A 94 0.91 0.27 18.46
C PRO A 94 1.44 -0.19 17.10
N TYR A 95 0.63 -0.88 16.30
CA TYR A 95 1.07 -1.36 14.99
C TYR A 95 1.30 -0.19 14.01
N LYS A 96 0.47 0.87 14.09
CA LYS A 96 0.64 2.09 13.29
C LYS A 96 1.92 2.81 13.67
N ARG A 97 2.23 2.88 14.97
CA ARG A 97 3.51 3.42 15.46
C ARG A 97 4.71 2.68 14.86
N ILE A 98 4.67 1.35 14.88
CA ILE A 98 5.75 0.51 14.32
C ILE A 98 5.86 0.74 12.82
N LEU A 99 4.76 0.58 12.07
CA LEU A 99 4.75 0.78 10.61
C LEU A 99 5.22 2.17 10.20
N SER A 100 4.75 3.23 10.86
CA SER A 100 5.18 4.60 10.59
C SER A 100 6.66 4.83 10.89
N THR A 101 7.16 4.27 12.00
CA THR A 101 8.57 4.41 12.37
C THR A 101 9.48 3.64 11.41
N ASP A 102 9.07 2.43 11.03
CA ASP A 102 9.77 1.56 10.10
C ASP A 102 9.74 2.12 8.67
N ALA A 103 8.72 2.90 8.32
CA ALA A 103 8.68 3.68 7.08
C ALA A 103 9.60 4.91 7.08
N GLY A 104 10.37 5.14 8.14
CA GLY A 104 11.30 6.26 8.26
C GLY A 104 10.63 7.59 8.66
N ALA A 105 9.40 7.56 9.19
CA ALA A 105 8.70 8.73 9.70
C ALA A 105 8.78 8.84 11.24
N THR A 106 8.41 10.01 11.77
CA THR A 106 8.11 10.18 13.19
C THR A 106 6.61 9.97 13.39
N PHE A 107 6.22 8.95 14.16
CA PHE A 107 4.82 8.74 14.50
C PHE A 107 4.30 9.85 15.42
N PHE A 108 3.21 10.50 15.03
CA PHE A 108 2.54 11.50 15.85
C PHE A 108 1.86 10.83 17.05
N ASN A 109 2.43 11.02 18.23
CA ASN A 109 1.89 10.44 19.46
C ASN A 109 0.81 11.36 20.06
N GLY A 110 -0.40 11.32 19.49
CA GLY A 110 -1.54 12.13 19.93
C GLY A 110 -2.25 11.61 21.18
N THR A 111 -1.55 11.03 22.16
CA THR A 111 -2.21 10.32 23.28
C THR A 111 -2.88 11.22 24.30
N ASN A 112 -2.67 12.55 24.31
CA ASN A 112 -3.26 13.45 25.29
C ASN A 112 -3.45 14.88 24.74
N PRO A 113 -4.68 15.27 24.31
CA PRO A 113 -5.85 14.41 24.09
C PRO A 113 -5.74 13.65 22.75
N SER A 114 -6.34 12.45 22.68
CA SER A 114 -6.47 11.65 21.45
C SER A 114 -7.85 11.76 20.81
N SER A 115 -8.73 12.56 21.39
CA SER A 115 -10.09 12.84 20.94
C SER A 115 -10.40 14.31 21.13
N PHE A 116 -11.00 14.93 20.12
CA PHE A 116 -11.33 16.35 20.10
C PHE A 116 -12.82 16.50 19.84
N ALA A 117 -13.46 17.42 20.58
CA ALA A 117 -14.89 17.72 20.45
C ALA A 117 -15.18 18.78 19.37
N ASN A 118 -14.15 19.42 18.82
CA ASN A 118 -14.28 20.41 17.77
C ASN A 118 -13.08 20.33 16.80
N PRO A 119 -13.27 20.73 15.53
CA PRO A 119 -12.24 20.60 14.51
C PRO A 119 -11.09 21.61 14.69
N THR A 120 -11.33 22.74 15.37
CA THR A 120 -10.31 23.77 15.61
C THR A 120 -9.21 23.25 16.53
N ASP A 121 -9.58 22.60 17.64
CA ASP A 121 -8.62 22.01 18.57
C ASP A 121 -7.86 20.84 17.93
N PHE A 122 -8.56 20.03 17.12
CA PHE A 122 -7.90 19.00 16.30
C PHE A 122 -6.85 19.63 15.37
N ALA A 123 -7.23 20.66 14.61
CA ALA A 123 -6.33 21.33 13.66
C ALA A 123 -5.10 21.92 14.36
N ALA A 124 -5.27 22.51 15.55
CA ALA A 124 -4.18 23.00 16.37
C ALA A 124 -3.25 21.85 16.82
N ALA A 125 -3.81 20.72 17.25
CA ALA A 125 -3.04 19.56 17.68
C ALA A 125 -2.19 18.95 16.54
N VAL A 126 -2.71 18.92 15.31
CA VAL A 126 -2.01 18.34 14.15
C VAL A 126 -1.17 19.35 13.35
N ALA A 127 -0.92 20.55 13.88
CA ALA A 127 -0.19 21.61 13.15
C ALA A 127 1.22 21.22 12.70
N THR A 128 1.87 20.27 13.38
CA THR A 128 3.22 19.81 13.04
C THR A 128 3.23 18.64 12.04
N VAL A 129 2.08 17.99 11.82
CA VAL A 129 1.93 16.78 10.99
C VAL A 129 2.20 17.08 9.53
N ASN A 130 3.11 16.31 8.93
CA ASN A 130 3.47 16.40 7.52
C ASN A 130 2.58 15.54 6.62
N ILE A 131 2.18 14.37 7.11
CA ILE A 131 1.40 13.37 6.38
C ILE A 131 0.25 12.90 7.28
N LEU A 132 -0.96 12.90 6.74
CA LEU A 132 -2.16 12.47 7.47
C LEU A 132 -2.79 11.27 6.77
N ILE A 133 -3.04 10.20 7.51
CA ILE A 133 -3.83 9.05 7.04
C ILE A 133 -5.20 9.11 7.71
N ASP A 134 -6.24 9.30 6.89
CA ASP A 134 -7.64 9.32 7.28
C ASP A 134 -8.25 7.92 7.17
N GLU A 135 -8.78 7.44 8.29
CA GLU A 135 -9.39 6.12 8.43
C GLU A 135 -10.92 6.21 8.45
N SER A 136 -11.48 7.41 8.35
CA SER A 136 -12.92 7.69 8.46
C SER A 136 -13.74 6.81 7.52
N VAL A 137 -14.83 6.24 8.03
CA VAL A 137 -15.75 5.41 7.24
C VAL A 137 -16.65 6.25 6.33
N THR A 138 -16.91 7.52 6.69
CA THR A 138 -17.75 8.44 5.94
C THR A 138 -16.94 9.39 5.06
N GLY A 139 -17.35 9.54 3.80
CA GLY A 139 -16.73 10.45 2.83
C GLY A 139 -15.39 9.92 2.32
N SER A 140 -15.29 9.64 1.01
CA SER A 140 -14.08 9.04 0.41
C SER A 140 -13.24 10.02 -0.41
N THR A 141 -13.71 11.27 -0.60
CA THR A 141 -13.02 12.28 -1.40
C THR A 141 -12.27 13.27 -0.51
N PHE A 142 -11.32 14.01 -1.09
CA PHE A 142 -10.65 15.09 -0.38
C PHE A 142 -11.61 16.20 0.05
N ASP A 143 -12.60 16.52 -0.75
CA ASP A 143 -13.63 17.51 -0.38
C ASP A 143 -14.45 17.04 0.83
N ALA A 144 -14.83 15.76 0.87
CA ALA A 144 -15.53 15.20 2.02
C ALA A 144 -14.64 15.21 3.27
N PHE A 145 -13.34 14.90 3.13
CA PHE A 145 -12.37 15.04 4.22
C PHE A 145 -12.30 16.50 4.71
N LEU A 146 -12.16 17.49 3.81
CA LEU A 146 -12.12 18.90 4.18
C LEU A 146 -13.39 19.33 4.92
N GLN A 147 -14.56 18.87 4.47
CA GLN A 147 -15.85 19.13 5.12
C GLN A 147 -15.92 18.50 6.52
N ASN A 148 -15.61 17.21 6.65
CA ASN A 148 -15.65 16.47 7.91
C ASN A 148 -14.73 17.09 8.97
N TYR A 149 -13.56 17.61 8.55
CA TYR A 149 -12.58 18.21 9.43
C TYR A 149 -12.70 19.74 9.54
N ASN A 150 -13.70 20.36 8.89
CA ASN A 150 -13.88 21.82 8.79
C ASN A 150 -12.59 22.56 8.41
N LEU A 151 -11.88 22.03 7.41
CA LEU A 151 -10.63 22.55 6.88
C LEU A 151 -10.85 23.20 5.52
N SER A 152 -9.96 24.13 5.17
CA SER A 152 -9.88 24.73 3.84
C SER A 152 -8.78 24.10 3.01
N SER A 153 -8.97 23.98 1.70
CA SER A 153 -7.95 23.51 0.75
C SER A 153 -6.72 24.44 0.69
N ILE A 154 -6.85 25.69 1.15
CA ILE A 154 -5.75 26.67 1.26
C ILE A 154 -5.18 26.79 2.69
N SER A 155 -5.48 25.84 3.57
CA SER A 155 -4.96 25.80 4.95
C SER A 155 -3.44 25.75 4.99
N SER A 156 -2.85 26.34 6.04
CA SER A 156 -1.41 26.32 6.30
C SER A 156 -0.90 24.99 6.88
N LEU A 157 -1.80 24.07 7.26
CA LEU A 157 -1.46 22.73 7.72
C LEU A 157 -0.59 22.02 6.68
N LYS A 158 0.55 21.47 7.09
CA LYS A 158 1.57 20.97 6.15
C LYS A 158 1.02 19.85 5.26
N PHE A 159 0.22 18.94 5.80
CA PHE A 159 -0.39 17.85 5.03
C PHE A 159 -1.41 18.34 4.00
N ILE A 160 -2.08 19.48 4.22
CA ILE A 160 -2.95 20.11 3.21
C ILE A 160 -2.09 20.78 2.15
N LYS A 161 -1.18 21.67 2.57
CA LYS A 161 -0.31 22.44 1.67
C LYS A 161 0.50 21.55 0.74
N ASN A 162 1.00 20.42 1.26
CA ASN A 162 1.83 19.48 0.52
C ASN A 162 1.03 18.36 -0.16
N LYS A 163 -0.31 18.38 -0.09
CA LYS A 163 -1.20 17.35 -0.63
C LYS A 163 -0.79 15.93 -0.18
N ALA A 164 -0.64 15.76 1.13
CA ALA A 164 -0.22 14.51 1.78
C ALA A 164 -1.32 13.98 2.71
N VAL A 165 -2.53 13.86 2.17
CA VAL A 165 -3.68 13.24 2.84
C VAL A 165 -4.01 11.92 2.16
N PHE A 166 -3.92 10.84 2.91
CA PHE A 166 -4.09 9.48 2.44
C PHE A 166 -5.27 8.79 3.11
N ARG A 167 -5.80 7.74 2.48
CA ARG A 167 -6.81 6.86 3.06
C ARG A 167 -6.49 5.40 2.80
N GLU A 168 -6.91 4.52 3.70
CA GLU A 168 -6.76 3.05 3.64
C GLU A 168 -7.83 2.33 2.79
N ASP A 169 -8.45 3.03 1.84
CA ASP A 169 -9.43 2.51 0.89
C ASP A 169 -8.86 2.48 -0.54
N GLY A 170 -7.54 2.28 -0.69
CA GLY A 170 -6.87 2.13 -1.98
C GLY A 170 -7.34 0.91 -2.76
N LEU A 171 -7.79 -0.15 -2.07
CA LEU A 171 -8.35 -1.37 -2.67
C LEU A 171 -9.66 -1.75 -1.97
N VAL A 172 -10.75 -1.82 -2.74
CA VAL A 172 -12.10 -2.06 -2.24
C VAL A 172 -12.88 -3.04 -3.11
N ASN A 173 -13.89 -3.68 -2.53
CA ASN A 173 -14.91 -4.41 -3.28
C ASN A 173 -16.08 -3.49 -3.73
N PRO A 174 -17.04 -3.97 -4.53
CA PRO A 174 -18.18 -3.16 -5.00
C PRO A 174 -19.12 -2.65 -3.90
N GLN A 175 -19.02 -3.18 -2.68
CA GLN A 175 -19.77 -2.74 -1.50
C GLN A 175 -18.94 -1.79 -0.61
N ASN A 176 -17.82 -1.25 -1.12
CA ASN A 176 -16.86 -0.42 -0.38
C ASN A 176 -16.18 -1.12 0.80
N GLY A 177 -16.19 -2.46 0.84
CA GLY A 177 -15.39 -3.24 1.78
C GLY A 177 -13.90 -3.07 1.46
N ARG A 178 -13.12 -2.62 2.44
CA ARG A 178 -11.68 -2.35 2.28
C ARG A 178 -10.87 -3.64 2.45
N ASP A 179 -9.98 -3.93 1.51
CA ASP A 179 -9.02 -5.03 1.65
C ASP A 179 -7.94 -4.74 2.72
N TRP A 180 -7.87 -3.51 3.22
CA TRP A 180 -7.02 -3.12 4.35
C TRP A 180 -7.22 -4.00 5.60
N PHE A 181 -8.44 -4.47 5.85
CA PHE A 181 -8.72 -5.35 6.98
C PHE A 181 -8.54 -6.85 6.64
N GLY A 182 -8.19 -7.17 5.39
CA GLY A 182 -7.92 -8.50 4.85
C GLY A 182 -6.47 -8.63 4.36
N GLY A 183 -6.24 -8.45 3.05
CA GLY A 183 -4.93 -8.65 2.43
C GLY A 183 -3.77 -7.87 3.06
N ALA A 184 -3.98 -6.61 3.45
CA ALA A 184 -2.93 -5.77 4.06
C ALA A 184 -2.43 -6.32 5.40
N VAL A 185 -3.26 -7.10 6.08
CA VAL A 185 -2.98 -7.72 7.37
C VAL A 185 -1.92 -8.82 7.13
N ALA A 186 -2.02 -9.59 6.04
CA ALA A 186 -1.09 -10.68 5.70
C ALA A 186 0.22 -10.22 5.04
N MET A 187 0.25 -9.05 4.38
CA MET A 187 1.39 -8.57 3.57
C MET A 187 1.98 -7.27 4.14
N ASP A 188 2.62 -7.35 5.29
CA ASP A 188 3.12 -6.16 6.00
C ASP A 188 4.32 -5.49 5.34
N ASP A 189 5.10 -6.21 4.53
CA ASP A 189 6.16 -5.65 3.68
C ASP A 189 5.59 -4.75 2.57
N ALA A 190 4.47 -5.15 1.97
CA ALA A 190 3.78 -4.37 0.95
C ALA A 190 3.06 -3.14 1.56
N VAL A 191 2.51 -3.27 2.78
CA VAL A 191 2.00 -2.11 3.54
C VAL A 191 3.13 -1.15 3.90
N LEU A 192 4.29 -1.68 4.31
CA LEU A 192 5.45 -0.86 4.60
C LEU A 192 5.96 -0.14 3.34
N GLN A 193 5.99 -0.80 2.19
CA GLN A 193 6.32 -0.18 0.90
C GLN A 193 5.41 1.01 0.59
N ASP A 194 4.09 0.85 0.76
CA ASP A 194 3.12 1.93 0.57
C ASP A 194 3.42 3.13 1.48
N LEU A 195 3.65 2.87 2.77
CA LEU A 195 3.98 3.93 3.71
C LEU A 195 5.32 4.60 3.40
N ILE A 196 6.35 3.83 3.02
CA ILE A 196 7.63 4.41 2.60
C ILE A 196 7.43 5.30 1.38
N ARG A 197 6.62 4.93 0.38
CA ARG A 197 6.32 5.82 -0.75
C ARG A 197 5.60 7.09 -0.31
N ALA A 198 4.71 7.02 0.67
CA ALA A 198 4.04 8.21 1.21
C ALA A 198 5.01 9.14 1.97
N VAL A 199 6.02 8.57 2.63
CA VAL A 199 6.99 9.27 3.47
C VAL A 199 8.19 9.80 2.67
N HIS A 200 8.72 8.97 1.77
CA HIS A 200 9.96 9.08 1.01
C HIS A 200 9.70 8.62 -0.45
N PRO A 201 8.94 9.39 -1.25
CA PRO A 201 8.48 8.98 -2.58
C PRO A 201 9.62 8.67 -3.58
N GLU A 202 10.84 9.14 -3.30
CA GLU A 202 12.05 8.86 -4.07
C GLU A 202 12.63 7.45 -3.87
N LEU A 203 12.30 6.76 -2.76
CA LEU A 203 12.83 5.41 -2.48
C LEU A 203 12.13 4.31 -3.30
N PHE A 204 10.85 4.51 -3.62
CA PHE A 204 10.05 3.57 -4.41
C PHE A 204 9.42 4.24 -5.61
N ARG A 205 9.72 3.73 -6.80
CA ARG A 205 8.97 4.04 -8.02
C ARG A 205 7.97 2.92 -8.32
N ILE A 206 6.86 2.94 -7.61
CA ILE A 206 5.66 2.18 -7.97
C ILE A 206 4.63 3.16 -8.53
N ASP A 207 3.89 2.72 -9.55
CA ASP A 207 2.88 3.57 -10.18
C ASP A 207 1.68 3.78 -9.25
N GLN A 208 1.32 2.75 -8.49
CA GLN A 208 0.16 2.75 -7.61
C GLN A 208 0.50 2.15 -6.24
N TYR A 209 -0.19 2.66 -5.22
CA TYR A 209 -0.18 2.08 -3.88
C TYR A 209 -1.03 0.79 -3.88
N ASN A 210 -0.74 -0.12 -2.95
CA ASN A 210 -1.48 -1.36 -2.78
C ASN A 210 -2.79 -1.17 -2.00
N TRP A 211 -2.76 -0.45 -0.86
CA TRP A 211 -3.94 -0.26 0.01
C TRP A 211 -4.18 1.16 0.49
N ILE A 212 -3.16 2.02 0.52
CA ILE A 212 -3.42 3.44 0.76
C ILE A 212 -3.63 4.16 -0.58
N ARG A 213 -4.21 5.37 -0.56
CA ARG A 213 -4.24 6.25 -1.74
C ARG A 213 -4.25 7.71 -1.31
N ASN A 214 -3.68 8.59 -2.11
CA ASN A 214 -3.61 10.02 -1.83
C ASN A 214 -4.87 10.74 -2.34
N ILE A 215 -5.79 11.02 -1.44
CA ILE A 215 -7.04 11.71 -1.80
C ILE A 215 -6.80 13.18 -2.17
N ALA A 216 -5.81 13.84 -1.59
CA ALA A 216 -5.46 15.23 -1.93
C ALA A 216 -4.89 15.39 -3.35
N LYS A 217 -4.51 14.27 -3.99
CA LYS A 217 -4.14 14.18 -5.41
C LYS A 217 -5.23 13.54 -6.27
N ASN A 218 -6.43 13.33 -5.74
CA ASN A 218 -7.56 12.67 -6.40
C ASN A 218 -7.23 11.25 -6.91
N GLU A 219 -6.38 10.51 -6.21
CA GLU A 219 -6.15 9.09 -6.54
C GLU A 219 -7.44 8.28 -6.33
N SER A 220 -7.78 7.48 -7.34
CA SER A 220 -8.97 6.63 -7.34
C SER A 220 -8.77 5.36 -6.51
N MET A 221 -9.87 4.82 -6.00
CA MET A 221 -9.89 3.48 -5.42
C MET A 221 -9.69 2.43 -6.53
N GLN A 222 -8.95 1.37 -6.23
CA GLN A 222 -8.94 0.15 -7.05
C GLN A 222 -10.13 -0.70 -6.67
N LEU A 223 -10.95 -1.04 -7.67
CA LEU A 223 -12.11 -1.90 -7.48
C LEU A 223 -11.74 -3.35 -7.79
N LEU A 224 -11.82 -4.21 -6.78
CA LEU A 224 -11.67 -5.66 -6.92
C LEU A 224 -13.03 -6.29 -7.13
N THR A 225 -13.23 -6.89 -8.30
CA THR A 225 -14.45 -7.60 -8.70
C THR A 225 -14.12 -9.05 -9.04
N SER A 226 -15.15 -9.88 -9.22
CA SER A 226 -14.95 -11.25 -9.72
C SER A 226 -14.31 -11.30 -11.10
N ALA A 227 -14.42 -10.25 -11.92
CA ALA A 227 -13.76 -10.17 -13.22
C ALA A 227 -12.23 -10.03 -13.09
N ASN A 228 -11.72 -9.66 -11.91
CA ASN A 228 -10.29 -9.63 -11.62
C ASN A 228 -9.74 -11.00 -11.21
N CYS A 229 -10.60 -12.00 -10.98
CA CYS A 229 -10.19 -13.37 -10.68
C CYS A 229 -10.05 -14.17 -11.98
N THR A 230 -8.92 -14.83 -12.13
CA THR A 230 -8.61 -15.75 -13.22
C THR A 230 -8.72 -17.19 -12.76
N ALA A 231 -8.80 -18.13 -13.71
CA ALA A 231 -8.75 -19.56 -13.39
C ALA A 231 -7.42 -19.96 -12.72
N ALA A 232 -6.33 -19.21 -12.97
CA ALA A 232 -5.05 -19.43 -12.31
C ALA A 232 -5.13 -19.12 -10.81
N ASP A 233 -5.83 -18.05 -10.42
CA ASP A 233 -5.99 -17.63 -9.02
C ASP A 233 -6.67 -18.69 -8.13
N ALA A 234 -7.42 -19.63 -8.73
CA ALA A 234 -8.03 -20.75 -8.00
C ALA A 234 -7.01 -21.85 -7.63
N THR A 235 -5.82 -21.85 -8.23
CA THR A 235 -4.83 -22.93 -8.13
C THR A 235 -3.44 -22.45 -7.72
N THR A 236 -3.20 -21.14 -7.74
CA THR A 236 -1.92 -20.55 -7.36
C THR A 236 -2.06 -19.67 -6.13
N PRO A 237 -1.09 -19.72 -5.19
CA PRO A 237 -1.05 -18.76 -4.10
C PRO A 237 -1.01 -17.31 -4.61
N VAL A 238 -1.72 -16.42 -3.91
CA VAL A 238 -1.68 -14.99 -4.22
C VAL A 238 -0.23 -14.51 -4.12
N PRO A 239 0.31 -13.84 -5.16
CA PRO A 239 1.70 -13.36 -5.13
C PRO A 239 1.88 -12.28 -4.08
N ASN A 240 3.12 -12.13 -3.60
CA ASN A 240 3.48 -10.99 -2.77
C ASN A 240 3.30 -9.69 -3.58
N ARG A 241 2.60 -8.71 -3.01
CA ARG A 241 2.37 -7.39 -3.61
C ARG A 241 3.50 -6.40 -3.38
N ALA A 242 4.45 -6.74 -2.50
CA ALA A 242 5.68 -5.99 -2.34
C ALA A 242 6.60 -6.23 -3.54
N LEU A 243 7.34 -5.19 -3.92
CA LEU A 243 8.49 -5.36 -4.77
C LEU A 243 9.57 -6.17 -4.04
N ASN A 244 10.52 -6.71 -4.80
CA ASN A 244 11.70 -7.31 -4.19
C ASN A 244 12.62 -6.21 -3.62
N CYS A 245 13.31 -6.50 -2.52
CA CYS A 245 14.32 -5.61 -1.93
C CYS A 245 15.28 -4.96 -2.95
N SER A 246 15.69 -5.69 -3.99
CA SER A 246 16.58 -5.19 -5.06
C SER A 246 16.00 -4.05 -5.91
N SER A 247 14.70 -3.79 -5.81
CA SER A 247 14.02 -2.71 -6.53
C SER A 247 14.14 -1.34 -5.85
N LEU A 248 14.63 -1.28 -4.61
CA LEU A 248 14.89 -0.03 -3.91
C LEU A 248 15.85 0.83 -4.71
N GLN A 249 15.47 2.07 -4.99
CA GLN A 249 16.38 2.99 -5.64
C GLN A 249 17.41 3.46 -4.60
N ALA A 250 18.69 3.29 -4.91
CA ALA A 250 19.75 3.91 -4.15
C ALA A 250 19.53 5.43 -4.19
N GLY A 251 19.29 6.03 -3.02
CA GLY A 251 19.03 7.46 -2.89
C GLY A 251 20.09 8.27 -3.63
N GLY A 252 19.64 9.25 -4.42
CA GLY A 252 20.52 10.17 -5.12
C GLY A 252 21.41 10.92 -4.12
N GLY A 253 22.70 10.59 -4.12
CA GLY A 253 23.71 11.26 -3.32
C GLY A 253 25.12 10.80 -3.68
N GLY A 254 25.79 11.58 -4.55
CA GLY A 254 27.27 11.65 -4.58
C GLY A 254 28.02 10.55 -5.33
N SER A 255 28.70 10.98 -6.39
CA SER A 255 29.65 10.22 -7.21
C SER A 255 30.68 9.43 -6.39
N GLY A 256 30.88 8.16 -6.75
CA GLY A 256 31.96 7.30 -6.29
C GLY A 256 32.17 6.16 -7.27
N SER A 257 33.05 6.38 -8.24
CA SER A 257 33.45 5.41 -9.25
C SER A 257 33.96 4.10 -8.64
N GLY A 258 33.39 2.98 -9.05
CA GLY A 258 33.90 1.64 -8.77
C GLY A 258 33.33 0.64 -9.78
N ASN A 259 34.13 0.30 -10.78
CA ASN A 259 33.81 -0.64 -11.85
C ASN A 259 33.23 -1.97 -11.35
N ALA A 260 32.11 -2.40 -11.95
CA ALA A 260 31.81 -3.81 -12.13
C ALA A 260 31.03 -4.01 -13.44
N ALA A 261 31.58 -4.88 -14.28
CA ALA A 261 31.27 -5.14 -15.68
C ALA A 261 29.77 -5.22 -16.05
N ALA A 262 29.37 -4.44 -17.06
CA ALA A 262 28.16 -4.68 -17.83
C ALA A 262 28.43 -5.77 -18.87
N SER A 263 27.77 -6.93 -18.73
CA SER A 263 27.66 -7.94 -19.79
C SER A 263 26.71 -7.40 -20.87
N SER A 264 27.28 -7.08 -22.03
CA SER A 264 26.59 -6.64 -23.23
C SER A 264 25.92 -7.84 -23.91
N HIS A 265 24.58 -7.86 -23.94
CA HIS A 265 23.85 -8.65 -24.91
C HIS A 265 23.79 -7.88 -26.22
N VAL A 266 24.57 -8.33 -27.19
CA VAL A 266 24.55 -7.86 -28.58
C VAL A 266 23.31 -8.43 -29.26
N ALA A 267 22.36 -7.57 -29.62
CA ALA A 267 21.28 -7.92 -30.54
C ALA A 267 21.81 -7.81 -31.98
N SER A 268 22.01 -8.95 -32.63
CA SER A 268 22.35 -9.03 -34.06
C SER A 268 21.12 -8.68 -34.90
N ALA A 269 21.14 -7.51 -35.55
CA ALA A 269 20.26 -7.18 -36.67
C ALA A 269 20.91 -7.66 -37.97
N ALA A 270 20.36 -8.70 -38.60
CA ALA A 270 20.78 -9.17 -39.90
C ALA A 270 20.21 -8.24 -40.99
N LEU A 271 21.07 -7.42 -41.58
CA LEU A 271 20.82 -6.63 -42.77
C LEU A 271 21.05 -7.53 -44.00
N THR A 272 19.99 -7.95 -44.68
CA THR A 272 20.10 -8.67 -45.97
C THR A 272 20.01 -7.66 -47.11
N THR A 273 21.13 -7.49 -47.81
CA THR A 273 21.25 -6.78 -49.08
C THR A 273 20.79 -7.70 -50.22
N ALA A 274 19.91 -7.22 -51.10
CA ALA A 274 19.60 -7.86 -52.37
C ALA A 274 20.08 -6.94 -53.51
N LEU A 275 21.16 -7.33 -54.18
CA LEU A 275 21.54 -6.86 -55.51
C LEU A 275 21.22 -7.98 -56.51
N GLY A 276 20.50 -7.66 -57.59
CA GLY A 276 20.23 -8.59 -58.69
C GLY A 276 19.66 -7.88 -59.90
N LEU A 277 20.47 -7.84 -60.96
CA LEU A 277 20.33 -7.11 -62.24
C LEU A 277 19.50 -7.87 -63.30
N PHE A 278 19.26 -7.18 -64.43
CA PHE A 278 18.80 -7.63 -65.77
C PHE A 278 17.28 -7.70 -65.98
N THR A 279 16.66 -7.31 -67.12
CA THR A 279 17.09 -6.86 -68.46
C THR A 279 15.88 -6.19 -69.13
N THR A 280 16.14 -5.21 -70.00
CA THR A 280 15.18 -4.69 -71.00
C THR A 280 14.84 -5.72 -72.08
N LEU A 281 13.57 -5.83 -72.47
CA LEU A 281 13.18 -6.05 -73.87
C LEU A 281 11.75 -5.50 -74.12
N ALA A 282 11.61 -4.79 -75.23
CA ALA A 282 10.39 -4.16 -75.71
C ALA A 282 9.41 -5.18 -76.35
N VAL A 283 8.14 -4.77 -76.51
CA VAL A 283 7.37 -4.71 -77.79
C VAL A 283 5.84 -4.94 -77.59
N LEU A 284 5.04 -4.06 -78.24
CA LEU A 284 3.59 -4.11 -78.62
C LEU A 284 2.57 -4.13 -77.46
N VAL A 285 1.64 -3.17 -77.30
CA VAL A 285 0.71 -2.54 -78.26
C VAL A 285 0.57 -1.04 -77.98
#